data_AF-A0ABD0PQU8-F1
#
_entry.id   AF-A0ABD0PQU8-F1
#
_cell.length_a   1.000
_cell.length_b   1.000
_cell.length_c   1.000
_cell.angle_alpha   90.00
_cell.angle_beta   90.00
_cell.angle_gamma   90.00
#
_symmetry.space_group_name_H-M   'P 1'
#
loop_
_entity.id
_entity.type
_entity.pdbx_description
1 polymer ?
#
loop_
_entity_poly.entity_id
_entity_poly.type
_entity_poly.pdbx_seq_one_letter_code
_entity_poly.pdbx_strand_id
1 'polypeptide(L)' 'DDPNTPNSKIEYRIDDSPFSSNFTIDKNTGVLTNNGLLDREAIDPALDGRIELTVIASDMGTPPKSSSANVTINIG' A
#
# COMPACT_ATOMS: atom_id res chain seq x y z
N ASP A 1 -14.11 -17.50 7.50
CA ASP A 1 -13.15 -18.25 6.66
C ASP A 1 -12.57 -19.42 7.42
N ASP A 2 -12.46 -20.56 6.77
CA ASP A 2 -11.74 -21.72 7.31
C ASP A 2 -10.23 -21.49 7.18
N PRO A 3 -9.46 -21.71 8.27
CA PRO A 3 -8.02 -21.60 8.22
C PRO A 3 -7.46 -22.63 7.22
N ASN A 4 -6.49 -22.21 6.40
CA ASN A 4 -5.79 -23.01 5.37
C ASN A 4 -6.53 -23.19 4.02
N THR A 5 -7.45 -22.29 3.67
CA THR A 5 -8.03 -22.22 2.33
C THR A 5 -7.35 -21.13 1.47
N PRO A 6 -7.40 -21.17 0.13
CA PRO A 6 -6.88 -20.08 -0.70
C PRO A 6 -7.49 -18.71 -0.36
N ASN A 7 -8.77 -18.70 0.06
CA ASN A 7 -9.46 -17.49 0.53
C ASN A 7 -8.88 -16.94 1.86
N SER A 8 -8.15 -17.76 2.63
CA SER A 8 -7.47 -17.32 3.86
C SER A 8 -6.08 -16.72 3.60
N LYS A 9 -5.57 -16.81 2.36
CA LYS A 9 -4.30 -16.19 1.96
C LYS A 9 -4.56 -14.84 1.30
N ILE A 10 -4.04 -13.78 1.91
CA ILE A 10 -4.15 -12.40 1.42
C ILE A 10 -2.82 -11.97 0.79
N GLU A 11 -2.89 -11.37 -0.39
CA GLU A 11 -1.78 -10.65 -1.01
C GLU A 11 -2.03 -9.14 -1.03
N TYR A 12 -1.01 -8.36 -0.67
CA TYR A 12 -1.04 -6.90 -0.61
C TYR A 12 -0.30 -6.26 -1.78
N ARG A 13 -0.84 -5.16 -2.30
CA ARG A 13 -0.22 -4.34 -3.36
C ARG A 13 -0.54 -2.85 -3.16
N ILE A 14 0.39 -1.98 -3.54
CA ILE A 14 0.15 -0.54 -3.66
C ILE A 14 -0.49 -0.27 -5.02
N ASP A 15 -1.61 0.45 -5.03
CA ASP A 15 -2.24 0.89 -6.27
C ASP A 15 -1.47 2.06 -6.90
N ASP A 16 -1.61 2.24 -8.21
CA ASP A 16 -0.81 3.22 -8.92
C ASP A 16 -1.14 4.66 -8.47
N SER A 17 -0.10 5.44 -8.18
CA SER A 17 -0.20 6.82 -7.72
C SER A 17 1.12 7.56 -8.00
N PRO A 18 1.16 8.90 -7.95
CA PRO A 18 2.40 9.67 -8.13
C PRO A 18 3.53 9.28 -7.16
N PHE A 19 3.20 8.65 -6.04
CA PHE A 19 4.14 8.26 -5.00
C PHE A 19 4.34 6.74 -4.90
N SER A 20 3.63 5.93 -5.70
CA SER A 20 3.66 4.46 -5.58
C SER A 20 5.08 3.88 -5.67
N SER A 21 5.92 4.45 -6.53
CA SER A 21 7.32 4.07 -6.75
C SER A 21 8.26 4.40 -5.57
N ASN A 22 7.85 5.31 -4.68
CA ASN A 22 8.63 5.69 -3.51
C ASN A 22 8.51 4.66 -2.37
N PHE A 23 7.57 3.72 -2.48
CA PHE A 23 7.28 2.74 -1.45
C PHE A 23 7.28 1.31 -2.02
N THR A 24 7.54 0.35 -1.16
CA THR A 24 7.34 -1.08 -1.38
C THR A 24 6.42 -1.62 -0.31
N ILE A 25 5.65 -2.65 -0.67
CA ILE A 25 4.84 -3.41 0.30
C ILE A 25 5.21 -4.87 0.19
N ASP A 26 5.50 -5.50 1.33
CA ASP A 26 5.65 -6.95 1.36
C ASP A 26 4.29 -7.59 1.11
N LYS A 27 4.21 -8.38 0.04
CA LYS A 27 2.93 -8.91 -0.44
C LYS A 27 2.25 -9.87 0.54
N ASN A 28 2.95 -10.47 1.50
CA ASN A 28 2.37 -11.46 2.41
C ASN A 28 2.06 -10.87 3.80
N THR A 29 2.80 -9.85 4.21
CA THR A 29 2.70 -9.25 5.56
C THR A 29 2.05 -7.88 5.55
N GLY A 30 1.99 -7.21 4.39
CA GLY A 30 1.48 -5.85 4.27
C GLY A 30 2.42 -4.78 4.82
N VAL A 31 3.67 -5.12 5.16
CA VAL A 31 4.66 -4.16 5.66
C VAL A 31 5.04 -3.19 4.55
N LEU A 32 4.69 -1.91 4.76
CA LEU A 32 5.01 -0.79 3.88
C LEU A 32 6.38 -0.21 4.25
N THR A 33 7.26 -0.05 3.26
CA THR A 33 8.64 0.46 3.43
C THR A 33 8.91 1.56 2.40
N ASN A 34 9.64 2.61 2.76
CA ASN A 34 10.09 3.62 1.80
C ASN A 34 11.37 3.16 1.07
N ASN A 35 11.49 3.47 -0.22
CA ASN A 35 12.63 3.04 -1.05
C ASN A 35 13.84 3.99 -0.96
N GLY A 36 13.71 5.12 -0.28
CA GLY A 36 14.76 6.14 -0.16
C GLY A 36 14.32 7.30 0.71
N LEU A 37 15.20 8.28 0.92
CA LEU A 37 14.89 9.45 1.73
C LEU A 37 13.62 10.14 1.22
N LEU A 38 12.67 10.34 2.12
CA LEU A 38 11.50 11.16 1.87
C LEU A 38 11.86 12.59 2.25
N ASP A 39 12.16 13.39 1.23
CA ASP A 39 12.45 14.81 1.39
C ASP A 39 11.15 15.61 1.28
N ARG A 40 10.79 16.34 2.34
CA ARG A 40 9.54 17.13 2.39
C ARG A 40 9.57 18.22 1.31
N GLU A 41 10.73 18.82 1.09
CA GLU A 41 10.95 19.88 0.11
C GLU A 41 10.84 19.38 -1.34
N ALA A 42 10.97 18.07 -1.58
CA ALA A 42 10.81 17.46 -2.89
C ALA A 42 9.35 17.11 -3.23
N ILE A 43 8.44 17.17 -2.26
CA ILE A 43 7.00 16.96 -2.45
C ILE A 43 6.36 18.30 -2.84
N ASP A 44 5.26 18.25 -3.59
CA ASP A 44 4.49 19.45 -3.91
C ASP A 44 4.19 20.26 -2.62
N PRO A 45 4.64 21.52 -2.51
CA PRO A 45 4.40 22.35 -1.34
C PRO A 45 2.92 22.49 -0.97
N ALA A 46 2.01 22.34 -1.94
CA ALA A 46 0.57 22.36 -1.70
C ALA A 46 0.06 21.15 -0.89
N LEU A 47 0.83 20.06 -0.82
CA LEU A 47 0.50 18.86 -0.06
C LEU A 47 1.01 18.90 1.39
N ASP A 48 1.81 19.90 1.77
CA ASP A 48 2.35 20.07 3.13
C ASP A 48 2.99 18.79 3.71
N GLY A 49 3.78 18.08 2.90
CA GLY A 49 4.44 16.85 3.32
C GLY A 49 3.53 15.63 3.44
N ARG A 50 2.28 15.71 2.95
CA ARG A 50 1.32 14.60 2.94
C ARG A 50 1.45 13.76 1.66
N ILE A 51 1.58 12.46 1.83
CA ILE A 51 1.52 11.47 0.75
C ILE A 51 0.28 10.59 0.98
N GLU A 52 -0.48 10.37 -0.09
CA GLU A 52 -1.61 9.43 -0.11
C GLU A 52 -1.29 8.23 -0.98
N LEU A 53 -1.48 7.03 -0.41
CA LEU A 53 -1.38 5.75 -1.11
C LEU A 53 -2.69 4.98 -0.94
N THR A 54 -3.02 4.16 -1.92
CA THR A 54 -4.07 3.16 -1.80
C THR A 54 -3.43 1.79 -1.74
N VAL A 55 -3.73 1.01 -0.70
CA VAL A 55 -3.30 -0.39 -0.58
C VAL A 55 -4.48 -1.30 -0.89
N ILE A 56 -4.25 -2.30 -1.74
CA ILE A 56 -5.22 -3.33 -2.10
C ILE A 56 -4.80 -4.63 -1.42
N ALA A 57 -5.74 -5.23 -0.71
CA ALA A 57 -5.66 -6.61 -0.22
C ALA A 57 -6.56 -7.50 -1.08
N SER A 58 -6.02 -8.59 -1.62
CA SER A 58 -6.78 -9.57 -2.39
C SER A 58 -6.59 -10.96 -1.79
N ASP A 59 -7.69 -11.71 -1.65
CA ASP A 59 -7.57 -13.14 -1.38
C ASP A 59 -7.09 -13.91 -2.63
N MET A 60 -6.72 -15.18 -2.45
CA MET A 60 -6.34 -16.09 -3.54
C MET A 60 -7.48 -17.03 -3.94
N GLY A 61 -8.75 -16.61 -3.76
CA GLY A 61 -9.91 -17.35 -4.20
C GLY A 61 -10.10 -17.35 -5.72
N THR A 62 -11.06 -18.15 -6.19
CA THR A 62 -11.49 -18.16 -7.60
C THR A 62 -13.02 -18.03 -7.67
N PRO A 63 -13.58 -16.86 -8.02
CA PRO A 63 -12.89 -15.60 -8.30
C PRO A 63 -12.29 -14.97 -7.03
N PRO A 64 -11.21 -14.17 -7.16
CA PRO A 64 -10.62 -13.49 -6.01
C PRO A 64 -11.53 -12.36 -5.53
N LYS A 65 -11.50 -12.09 -4.23
CA LYS A 65 -12.13 -10.92 -3.61
C LYS A 65 -11.07 -9.96 -3.13
N SER A 66 -11.31 -8.66 -3.30
CA SER A 66 -10.38 -7.61 -2.90
C SER A 66 -11.06 -6.50 -2.13
N SER A 67 -10.29 -5.84 -1.27
CA SER A 67 -10.66 -4.59 -0.58
C SER A 67 -9.51 -3.60 -0.63
N SER A 68 -9.81 -2.31 -0.57
CA SER A 68 -8.80 -1.24 -0.56
C SER A 68 -8.84 -0.42 0.73
N ALA A 69 -7.70 0.18 1.08
CA ALA A 69 -7.56 1.12 2.19
C ALA A 69 -6.65 2.30 1.79
N ASN A 70 -7.04 3.51 2.22
CA ASN A 70 -6.21 4.71 2.04
C ASN A 70 -5.21 4.83 3.18
N VAL A 71 -3.95 5.07 2.83
CA VAL A 71 -2.83 5.28 3.75
C VAL A 71 -2.31 6.70 3.57
N THR A 72 -2.35 7.47 4.64
CA THR A 72 -1.80 8.83 4.69
C THR A 72 -0.48 8.83 5.45
N ILE A 73 0.57 9.30 4.80
CA ILE A 73 1.91 9.43 5.38
C ILE A 73 2.21 10.92 5.51
N ASN A 74 2.58 11.37 6.71
CA ASN A 74 2.95 12.75 6.98
C ASN A 74 4.46 12.80 7.23
N ILE A 75 5.16 13.65 6.48
CA ILE A 75 6.59 13.94 6.65
C ILE A 75 6.71 15.25 7.42
N GLY A 76 7.40 15.20 8.56
CA GLY A 76 7.63 16.34 9.44
C GLY A 76 9.00 16.96 9.27
#